data_AF-A0A4S8IL68-F1
#
_entry.id   AF-A0A4S8IL68-F1
#
_cell.length_a   1.000
_cell.length_b   1.000
_cell.length_c   1.000
_cell.angle_alpha   90.00
_cell.angle_beta   90.00
_cell.angle_gamma   90.00
#
_symmetry.space_group_name_H-M   'P 1'
#
loop_
_entity.id
_entity.type
_entity.pdbx_description
1 polymer ?
#
loop_
_entity_poly.entity_id
_entity_poly.type
_entity_poly.pdbx_seq_one_letter_code
_entity_poly.pdbx_strand_id
1 'polypeptide(L)'
;MPRLPQSVFEVSKKMLSSFSRNPLAAIVEKEAGWLLLASLVANMPKEELEDQVFDVLLLWAGPFAGNPESYFRQAQDLAAELYVLSAAVEALTAFIRSFVCPTVTAFNGVLLQPVLAYLSGALFYISFFSSKQLPNMKSALALFTARTLMAYQSIPNPMAYETDHQQIIEICTSPFSDPSGYEESSSLRTLLDKKDACLGPWVPGSDWYEDELRSFDGGKDGLMPCVWDDDICIFPRNYIAFIVELYVTIREA
;
A
#
# COMPACT_ATOMS: atom_id res chain seq x y z
N MET A 1 -32.18 -12.47 19.14
CA MET A 1 -31.59 -11.19 18.67
C MET A 1 -30.23 -11.50 18.10
N PRO A 2 -29.87 -11.01 16.91
CA PRO A 2 -28.51 -11.18 16.39
C PRO A 2 -27.51 -10.55 17.37
N ARG A 3 -26.33 -11.16 17.52
CA ARG A 3 -25.25 -10.57 18.32
C ARG A 3 -24.79 -9.27 17.64
N LEU A 4 -24.32 -8.30 18.43
CA LEU A 4 -23.86 -7.00 17.92
C LEU A 4 -22.89 -7.14 16.73
N PRO A 5 -21.91 -8.06 16.73
CA PRO A 5 -20.95 -8.20 15.64
C PRO A 5 -21.57 -8.65 14.32
N GLN A 6 -22.50 -9.60 14.38
CA GLN A 6 -23.26 -10.06 13.22
C GLN A 6 -24.10 -8.93 12.64
N SER A 7 -24.69 -8.10 13.52
CA SER A 7 -25.46 -6.93 13.09
C SER A 7 -24.57 -5.89 12.40
N VAL A 8 -23.37 -5.65 12.93
CA VAL A 8 -22.39 -4.73 12.32
C VAL A 8 -21.90 -5.27 10.98
N PHE A 9 -21.60 -6.58 10.88
CA PHE A 9 -21.21 -7.20 9.61
C PHE A 9 -22.29 -7.06 8.54
N GLU A 10 -23.55 -7.34 8.88
CA GLU A 10 -24.67 -7.18 7.95
C GLU A 10 -24.87 -5.72 7.52
N VAL A 11 -24.66 -4.76 8.42
CA VAL A 11 -24.68 -3.34 8.08
C VAL A 11 -23.54 -2.98 7.11
N SER A 12 -22.30 -3.41 7.40
CA SER A 12 -21.17 -3.18 6.49
C SER A 12 -21.43 -3.79 5.12
N LYS A 13 -21.84 -5.06 5.06
CA LYS A 13 -22.18 -5.76 3.83
C LYS A 13 -23.29 -5.04 3.05
N LYS A 14 -24.32 -4.54 3.75
CA LYS A 14 -25.39 -3.76 3.14
C LYS A 14 -24.85 -2.46 2.55
N MET A 15 -23.98 -1.73 3.24
CA MET A 15 -23.38 -0.49 2.74
C MET A 15 -22.49 -0.72 1.51
N LEU A 16 -21.85 -1.88 1.42
CA LEU A 16 -21.01 -2.27 0.27
C LEU A 16 -21.81 -2.74 -0.96
N SER A 17 -22.99 -3.33 -0.75
CA SER A 17 -23.77 -4.00 -1.81
C SER A 17 -25.08 -3.29 -2.20
N SER A 18 -25.57 -2.36 -1.39
CA SER A 18 -26.85 -1.71 -1.63
C SER A 18 -26.78 -0.69 -2.75
N PHE A 19 -27.81 -0.69 -3.59
CA PHE A 19 -28.02 0.37 -4.57
C PHE A 19 -28.48 1.66 -3.86
N SER A 20 -27.70 2.72 -3.98
CA SER A 20 -28.08 4.07 -3.55
C SER A 20 -28.49 4.91 -4.74
N ARG A 21 -29.61 5.63 -4.62
CA ARG A 21 -30.10 6.54 -5.68
C ARG A 21 -29.23 7.79 -5.82
N ASN A 22 -28.46 8.14 -4.78
CA ASN A 22 -27.56 9.27 -4.78
C ASN A 22 -26.11 8.75 -4.95
N PRO A 23 -25.44 9.04 -6.10
CA PRO A 23 -24.11 8.52 -6.37
C PRO A 23 -23.05 9.02 -5.37
N LEU A 24 -23.17 10.24 -4.85
CA LEU A 24 -22.25 10.76 -3.83
C LEU A 24 -22.44 10.06 -2.49
N ALA A 25 -23.69 9.82 -2.10
CA ALA A 25 -23.99 9.04 -0.90
C ALA A 25 -23.48 7.60 -1.04
N ALA A 26 -23.59 7.00 -2.23
CA ALA A 26 -23.12 5.64 -2.50
C ALA A 26 -21.61 5.49 -2.24
N ILE A 27 -20.81 6.47 -2.63
CA ILE A 27 -19.35 6.46 -2.40
C ILE A 27 -19.06 6.50 -0.91
N VAL A 28 -19.67 7.44 -0.18
CA VAL A 28 -19.45 7.60 1.27
C VAL A 28 -19.95 6.37 2.04
N GLU A 29 -21.07 5.78 1.62
CA GLU A 29 -21.59 4.53 2.18
C GLU A 29 -20.61 3.38 1.97
N LYS A 30 -20.04 3.23 0.77
CA LYS A 30 -19.03 2.19 0.52
C LYS A 30 -17.78 2.39 1.37
N GLU A 31 -17.24 3.60 1.43
CA GLU A 31 -16.07 3.92 2.24
C GLU A 31 -16.31 3.62 3.72
N ALA A 32 -17.42 4.10 4.28
CA ALA A 32 -17.80 3.82 5.66
C ALA A 32 -18.05 2.33 5.91
N GLY A 33 -18.63 1.60 4.94
CA GLY A 33 -18.81 0.16 5.01
C GLY A 33 -17.49 -0.59 5.16
N TRP A 34 -16.45 -0.18 4.42
CA TRP A 34 -15.10 -0.73 4.56
C TRP A 34 -14.46 -0.40 5.91
N LEU A 35 -14.57 0.84 6.38
CA LEU A 35 -14.01 1.25 7.68
C LEU A 35 -14.70 0.55 8.87
N LEU A 36 -16.02 0.34 8.78
CA LEU A 36 -16.77 -0.46 9.74
C LEU A 36 -16.32 -1.92 9.72
N LEU A 37 -16.12 -2.49 8.53
CA LEU A 37 -15.59 -3.85 8.38
C LEU A 37 -14.17 -3.96 8.97
N ALA A 38 -13.28 -3.00 8.71
CA ALA A 38 -11.94 -2.95 9.28
C ALA A 38 -11.99 -2.96 10.82
N SER A 39 -12.86 -2.11 11.38
CA SER A 39 -13.05 -2.00 12.83
C SER A 39 -13.62 -3.29 13.43
N LEU A 40 -14.58 -3.92 12.75
CA LEU A 40 -15.15 -5.21 13.16
C LEU A 40 -14.05 -6.28 13.17
N VAL A 41 -13.35 -6.45 12.04
CA VAL A 41 -12.32 -7.48 11.88
C VAL A 41 -11.18 -7.32 12.88
N ALA A 42 -10.74 -6.08 13.16
CA ALA A 42 -9.64 -5.82 14.09
C ALA A 42 -9.98 -6.07 15.57
N ASN A 43 -11.25 -5.95 15.96
CA ASN A 43 -11.65 -5.96 17.38
C ASN A 43 -12.46 -7.21 17.79
N MET A 44 -12.80 -8.07 16.83
CA MET A 44 -13.66 -9.22 17.09
C MET A 44 -12.89 -10.47 17.56
N PRO A 45 -13.43 -11.23 18.54
CA PRO A 45 -12.96 -12.58 18.81
C PRO A 45 -13.05 -13.43 17.53
N LYS A 46 -11.97 -14.15 17.22
CA LYS A 46 -11.82 -14.87 15.95
C LYS A 46 -12.86 -15.97 15.81
N GLU A 47 -13.24 -16.57 16.93
CA GLU A 47 -14.22 -17.63 17.06
C GLU A 47 -15.61 -17.20 16.58
N GLU A 48 -15.93 -15.89 16.62
CA GLU A 48 -17.21 -15.38 16.14
C GLU A 48 -17.27 -15.16 14.62
N LEU A 49 -16.11 -15.03 13.98
CA LEU A 49 -15.99 -14.79 12.54
C LEU A 49 -15.44 -16.00 11.79
N GLU A 50 -14.93 -17.03 12.48
CA GLU A 50 -14.32 -18.22 11.86
C GLU A 50 -15.28 -18.91 10.87
N ASP A 51 -16.56 -19.06 11.24
CA ASP A 51 -17.59 -19.67 10.39
C ASP A 51 -17.94 -18.84 9.15
N GLN A 52 -17.62 -17.53 9.15
CA GLN A 52 -17.96 -16.58 8.09
C GLN A 52 -16.71 -15.97 7.44
N VAL A 53 -15.50 -16.47 7.74
CA VAL A 53 -14.24 -15.84 7.34
C VAL A 53 -14.10 -15.75 5.82
N PHE A 54 -14.62 -16.74 5.08
CA PHE A 54 -14.65 -16.73 3.62
C PHE A 54 -15.71 -15.78 3.07
N ASP A 55 -16.87 -15.66 3.71
CA ASP A 55 -17.91 -14.70 3.31
C ASP A 55 -17.44 -13.25 3.50
N VAL A 56 -16.70 -13.00 4.58
CA VAL A 56 -15.99 -11.74 4.82
C VAL A 56 -14.98 -11.52 3.68
N LEU A 57 -14.09 -12.48 3.44
CA LEU A 57 -13.02 -12.35 2.44
C LEU A 57 -13.55 -12.18 1.00
N LEU A 58 -14.72 -12.73 0.69
CA LEU A 58 -15.35 -12.59 -0.63
C LEU A 58 -15.73 -11.15 -0.98
N LEU A 59 -15.89 -10.26 0.01
CA LEU A 59 -16.24 -8.85 -0.22
C LEU A 59 -15.21 -8.13 -1.10
N TRP A 60 -13.94 -8.54 -1.06
CA TRP A 60 -12.86 -7.95 -1.86
C TRP A 60 -12.81 -8.44 -3.32
N ALA A 61 -13.57 -9.49 -3.67
CA ALA A 61 -13.59 -10.01 -5.03
C ALA A 61 -14.12 -8.98 -6.05
N GLY A 62 -15.15 -8.20 -5.69
CA GLY A 62 -15.67 -7.16 -6.56
C GLY A 62 -14.64 -6.07 -6.90
N PRO A 63 -14.04 -5.42 -5.89
CA PRO A 63 -13.05 -4.37 -6.10
C PRO A 63 -11.75 -4.84 -6.77
N PHE A 64 -11.23 -6.02 -6.41
CA PHE A 64 -9.84 -6.39 -6.73
C PHE A 64 -9.65 -7.61 -7.63
N ALA A 65 -10.66 -8.48 -7.84
CA ALA A 65 -10.50 -9.67 -8.68
C ALA A 65 -10.87 -9.45 -10.16
N GLY A 66 -11.34 -8.26 -10.52
CA GLY A 66 -11.88 -7.94 -11.85
C GLY A 66 -10.94 -7.16 -12.76
N ASN A 67 -11.40 -6.87 -13.99
CA ASN A 67 -10.68 -6.00 -14.91
C ASN A 67 -10.79 -4.52 -14.44
N PRO A 68 -9.67 -3.82 -14.26
CA PRO A 68 -9.61 -2.44 -13.80
C PRO A 68 -10.47 -1.47 -14.61
N GLU A 69 -10.44 -1.61 -15.93
CA GLU A 69 -11.22 -0.76 -16.82
C GLU A 69 -12.72 -0.98 -16.62
N SER A 70 -13.13 -2.19 -16.24
CA SER A 70 -14.53 -2.50 -16.00
C SER A 70 -15.04 -1.90 -14.69
N TYR A 71 -14.19 -1.84 -13.66
CA TYR A 71 -14.53 -1.25 -12.36
C TYR A 71 -14.74 0.27 -12.49
N PHE A 72 -13.84 0.95 -13.20
CA PHE A 72 -13.86 2.41 -13.32
C PHE A 72 -14.66 2.96 -14.51
N ARG A 73 -15.13 2.12 -15.45
CA ARG A 73 -15.92 2.55 -16.62
C ARG A 73 -17.20 3.32 -16.27
N GLN A 74 -17.73 3.12 -15.06
CA GLN A 74 -18.95 3.77 -14.58
C GLN A 74 -18.69 4.82 -13.49
N ALA A 75 -17.42 5.03 -13.09
CA ALA A 75 -17.06 5.95 -12.03
C ALA A 75 -17.11 7.41 -12.53
N GLN A 76 -17.94 8.23 -11.89
CA GLN A 76 -18.01 9.67 -12.17
C GLN A 76 -16.83 10.43 -11.53
N ASP A 77 -16.35 9.95 -10.39
CA ASP A 77 -15.22 10.52 -9.65
C ASP A 77 -14.20 9.42 -9.31
N LEU A 78 -13.10 9.41 -10.06
CA LEU A 78 -12.02 8.43 -9.89
C LEU A 78 -11.24 8.63 -8.58
N ALA A 79 -11.11 9.87 -8.09
CA ALA A 79 -10.39 10.14 -6.85
C ALA A 79 -11.20 9.60 -5.65
N ALA A 80 -12.51 9.83 -5.66
CA ALA A 80 -13.41 9.29 -4.65
C ALA A 80 -13.44 7.76 -4.62
N GLU A 81 -13.43 7.10 -5.77
CA GLU A 81 -13.30 5.64 -5.83
C GLU A 81 -11.94 5.14 -5.33
N LEU A 82 -10.84 5.87 -5.55
CA LEU A 82 -9.55 5.53 -4.94
C LEU A 82 -9.58 5.61 -3.42
N TYR A 83 -10.32 6.55 -2.81
CA TYR A 83 -10.53 6.58 -1.36
C TYR A 83 -11.31 5.35 -0.87
N VAL A 84 -12.35 4.93 -1.61
CA VAL A 84 -13.08 3.69 -1.31
C VAL A 84 -12.16 2.47 -1.38
N LEU A 85 -11.34 2.34 -2.43
CA LEU A 85 -10.36 1.26 -2.56
C LEU A 85 -9.30 1.32 -1.45
N SER A 86 -8.88 2.52 -1.04
CA SER A 86 -7.98 2.73 0.09
C SER A 86 -8.59 2.24 1.40
N ALA A 87 -9.88 2.47 1.64
CA ALA A 87 -10.57 1.93 2.81
C ALA A 87 -10.73 0.41 2.72
N ALA A 88 -10.96 -0.14 1.53
CA ALA A 88 -11.01 -1.59 1.31
C ALA A 88 -9.67 -2.26 1.63
N VAL A 89 -8.55 -1.67 1.22
CA VAL A 89 -7.21 -2.17 1.56
C VAL A 89 -6.92 -2.04 3.05
N GLU A 90 -7.34 -0.96 3.72
CA GLU A 90 -7.24 -0.83 5.18
C GLU A 90 -7.95 -2.00 5.90
N ALA A 91 -9.17 -2.32 5.45
CA ALA A 91 -9.91 -3.45 5.97
C ALA A 91 -9.21 -4.79 5.68
N LEU A 92 -8.54 -4.92 4.53
CA LEU A 92 -7.76 -6.11 4.19
C LEU A 92 -6.52 -6.24 5.07
N THR A 93 -5.85 -5.14 5.41
CA THR A 93 -4.75 -5.10 6.37
C THR A 93 -5.20 -5.58 7.75
N ALA A 94 -6.36 -5.12 8.23
CA ALA A 94 -6.95 -5.61 9.47
C ALA A 94 -7.24 -7.12 9.41
N PHE A 95 -7.73 -7.60 8.28
CA PHE A 95 -7.96 -9.03 8.04
C PHE A 95 -6.67 -9.85 8.07
N ILE A 96 -5.61 -9.39 7.39
CA ILE A 96 -4.30 -10.03 7.39
C ILE A 96 -3.77 -10.16 8.83
N ARG A 97 -3.79 -9.07 9.59
CA ARG A 97 -3.32 -9.06 11.00
C ARG A 97 -4.11 -10.01 11.89
N SER A 98 -5.42 -10.13 11.65
CA SER A 98 -6.32 -10.91 12.50
C SER A 98 -6.33 -12.40 12.18
N PHE A 99 -6.30 -12.76 10.88
CA PHE A 99 -6.53 -14.13 10.40
C PHE A 99 -5.35 -14.77 9.67
N VAL A 100 -4.40 -13.99 9.11
CA VAL A 100 -3.27 -14.52 8.32
C VAL A 100 -1.97 -14.53 9.12
N CYS A 101 -1.71 -13.46 9.88
CA CYS A 101 -0.52 -13.29 10.72
C CYS A 101 -0.38 -14.28 11.92
N PRO A 102 -1.45 -14.72 12.60
CA PRO A 102 -1.32 -15.57 13.79
C PRO A 102 -0.67 -16.92 13.45
N THR A 103 0.46 -17.22 14.08
CA THR A 103 1.36 -18.35 13.81
C THR A 103 0.82 -19.76 14.08
N VAL A 104 -0.46 -19.92 14.48
CA VAL A 104 -0.91 -21.15 15.18
C VAL A 104 -1.98 -21.97 14.42
N THR A 105 -2.59 -21.46 13.35
CA THR A 105 -3.72 -22.16 12.69
C THR A 105 -3.39 -22.72 11.30
N ALA A 106 -3.78 -23.98 11.06
CA ALA A 106 -3.59 -24.72 9.81
C ALA A 106 -4.28 -24.09 8.57
N PHE A 107 -5.15 -23.08 8.77
CA PHE A 107 -5.90 -22.38 7.72
C PHE A 107 -5.16 -21.19 7.09
N ASN A 108 -4.00 -20.78 7.63
CA ASN A 108 -3.29 -19.59 7.14
C ASN A 108 -2.94 -19.67 5.66
N GLY A 109 -2.61 -20.87 5.15
CA GLY A 109 -2.31 -21.08 3.73
C GLY A 109 -3.51 -20.91 2.80
N VAL A 110 -4.73 -21.24 3.26
CA VAL A 110 -5.95 -21.20 2.44
C VAL A 110 -6.48 -19.78 2.30
N LEU A 111 -6.38 -18.96 3.36
CA LEU A 111 -6.79 -17.55 3.33
C LEU A 111 -5.76 -16.64 2.66
N LEU A 112 -4.48 -17.02 2.70
CA LEU A 112 -3.40 -16.22 2.13
C LEU A 112 -3.52 -16.05 0.61
N GLN A 113 -3.85 -17.11 -0.13
CA GLN A 113 -3.95 -17.04 -1.59
C GLN A 113 -4.96 -16.00 -2.11
N PRO A 114 -6.22 -15.97 -1.66
CA PRO A 114 -7.15 -14.93 -2.05
C PRO A 114 -6.72 -13.52 -1.60
N VAL A 115 -6.13 -13.38 -0.41
CA VAL A 115 -5.57 -12.10 0.05
C VAL A 115 -4.50 -11.59 -0.92
N LEU A 116 -3.56 -12.46 -1.31
CA LEU A 116 -2.51 -12.11 -2.26
C LEU A 116 -3.10 -11.68 -3.60
N ALA A 117 -4.07 -12.43 -4.12
CA ALA A 117 -4.75 -12.07 -5.37
C ALA A 117 -5.39 -10.66 -5.31
N TYR A 118 -5.98 -10.28 -4.17
CA TYR A 118 -6.57 -8.94 -4.01
C TYR A 118 -5.50 -7.84 -3.90
N LEU A 119 -4.39 -8.11 -3.22
CA LEU A 119 -3.27 -7.17 -3.15
C LEU A 119 -2.59 -6.98 -4.51
N SER A 120 -2.40 -8.05 -5.29
CA SER A 120 -1.88 -7.94 -6.66
C SER A 120 -2.82 -7.10 -7.54
N GLY A 121 -4.14 -7.23 -7.35
CA GLY A 121 -5.14 -6.36 -7.97
C GLY A 121 -4.98 -4.88 -7.57
N ALA A 122 -4.69 -4.61 -6.30
CA ALA A 122 -4.39 -3.25 -5.82
C ALA A 122 -3.10 -2.69 -6.44
N LEU A 123 -2.02 -3.47 -6.54
CA LEU A 123 -0.79 -3.06 -7.23
C LEU A 123 -1.04 -2.75 -8.71
N PHE A 124 -1.84 -3.57 -9.39
CA PHE A 124 -2.21 -3.29 -10.78
C PHE A 124 -2.88 -1.91 -10.90
N TYR A 125 -3.83 -1.59 -10.02
CA TYR A 125 -4.49 -0.28 -10.03
C TYR A 125 -3.49 0.86 -9.80
N ILE A 126 -2.57 0.71 -8.86
CA ILE A 126 -1.52 1.71 -8.61
C ILE A 126 -0.71 1.95 -9.88
N SER A 127 -0.19 0.90 -10.50
CA SER A 127 0.60 0.99 -11.74
C SER A 127 -0.20 1.62 -12.88
N PHE A 128 -1.48 1.23 -13.04
CA PHE A 128 -2.37 1.78 -14.05
C PHE A 128 -2.60 3.28 -13.89
N PHE A 129 -2.88 3.76 -12.67
CA PHE A 129 -3.15 5.19 -12.45
C PHE A 129 -1.88 6.04 -12.42
N SER A 130 -0.76 5.50 -11.95
CA SER A 130 0.55 6.16 -12.01
C SER A 130 0.95 6.48 -13.45
N SER A 131 0.67 5.59 -14.41
CA SER A 131 0.97 5.82 -15.83
C SER A 131 0.13 6.95 -16.48
N LYS A 132 -1.01 7.33 -15.89
CA LYS A 132 -1.97 8.27 -16.51
C LYS A 132 -1.83 9.73 -16.07
N GLN A 133 -1.02 10.02 -15.05
CA GLN A 133 -0.74 11.38 -14.54
C GLN A 133 -1.97 12.31 -14.46
N LEU A 134 -3.06 11.87 -13.82
CA LEU A 134 -4.31 12.64 -13.73
C LEU A 134 -4.24 13.74 -12.63
N PRO A 135 -4.45 15.03 -12.96
CA PRO A 135 -4.08 16.17 -12.09
C PRO A 135 -4.87 16.34 -10.77
N ASN A 136 -5.88 15.53 -10.47
CA ASN A 136 -6.67 15.64 -9.22
C ASN A 136 -6.71 14.34 -8.40
N MET A 137 -5.84 13.37 -8.71
CA MET A 137 -5.86 12.05 -8.07
C MET A 137 -4.60 11.77 -7.24
N LYS A 138 -3.61 12.68 -7.23
CA LYS A 138 -2.31 12.43 -6.58
C LYS A 138 -2.44 12.00 -5.13
N SER A 139 -3.20 12.74 -4.31
CA SER A 139 -3.36 12.42 -2.88
C SER A 139 -4.13 11.11 -2.65
N ALA A 140 -5.19 10.87 -3.42
CA ALA A 140 -5.97 9.64 -3.32
C ALA A 140 -5.15 8.41 -3.73
N LEU A 141 -4.34 8.54 -4.79
CA LEU A 141 -3.43 7.49 -5.26
C LEU A 141 -2.30 7.26 -4.26
N ALA A 142 -1.72 8.32 -3.68
CA ALA A 142 -0.68 8.20 -2.66
C ALA A 142 -1.17 7.47 -1.41
N LEU A 143 -2.37 7.80 -0.91
CA LEU A 143 -2.99 7.11 0.22
C LEU A 143 -3.26 5.63 -0.12
N PHE A 144 -3.78 5.37 -1.31
CA PHE A 144 -4.04 4.01 -1.79
C PHE A 144 -2.75 3.19 -1.87
N THR A 145 -1.67 3.78 -2.41
CA THR A 145 -0.34 3.16 -2.46
C THR A 145 0.19 2.86 -1.07
N ALA A 146 0.20 3.85 -0.16
CA ALA A 146 0.70 3.67 1.20
C ALA A 146 -0.02 2.53 1.93
N ARG A 147 -1.36 2.51 1.89
CA ARG A 147 -2.14 1.43 2.53
C ARG A 147 -1.90 0.07 1.90
N THR A 148 -1.71 0.00 0.58
CA THR A 148 -1.40 -1.26 -0.12
C THR A 148 -0.05 -1.80 0.32
N LEU A 149 0.96 -0.95 0.43
CA LEU A 149 2.28 -1.34 0.92
C LEU A 149 2.25 -1.78 2.39
N MET A 150 1.51 -1.08 3.26
CA MET A 150 1.29 -1.50 4.66
C MET A 150 0.57 -2.85 4.77
N ALA A 151 -0.32 -3.17 3.83
CA ALA A 151 -0.99 -4.46 3.77
C ALA A 151 0.01 -5.59 3.44
N TYR A 152 0.89 -5.38 2.45
CA TYR A 152 2.00 -6.31 2.14
C TYR A 152 2.96 -6.46 3.34
N GLN A 153 3.31 -5.37 4.01
CA GLN A 153 4.18 -5.40 5.20
C GLN A 153 3.57 -6.23 6.33
N SER A 154 2.23 -6.30 6.41
CA SER A 154 1.53 -7.07 7.43
C SER A 154 1.55 -8.59 7.17
N ILE A 155 2.05 -9.04 6.01
CA ILE A 155 2.21 -10.46 5.68
C ILE A 155 3.55 -10.97 6.28
N PRO A 156 3.53 -12.00 7.14
CA PRO A 156 4.74 -12.44 7.86
C PRO A 156 5.87 -12.99 6.98
N ASN A 157 5.54 -13.60 5.84
CA ASN A 157 6.52 -14.22 4.94
C ASN A 157 6.63 -13.40 3.64
N PRO A 158 7.72 -12.63 3.45
CA PRO A 158 7.94 -11.87 2.23
C PRO A 158 7.99 -12.73 0.96
N MET A 159 8.40 -13.99 1.08
CA MET A 159 8.45 -14.92 -0.06
C MET A 159 7.06 -15.38 -0.51
N ALA A 160 6.01 -15.13 0.27
CA ALA A 160 4.65 -15.49 -0.12
C ALA A 160 4.15 -14.71 -1.34
N TYR A 161 4.68 -13.51 -1.58
CA TYR A 161 4.27 -12.61 -2.65
C TYR A 161 5.40 -12.34 -3.67
N GLU A 162 6.24 -13.35 -3.93
CA GLU A 162 7.39 -13.27 -4.85
C GLU A 162 7.01 -12.72 -6.24
N THR A 163 5.83 -13.05 -6.74
CA THR A 163 5.33 -12.58 -8.04
C THR A 163 5.12 -11.07 -8.11
N ASP A 164 4.91 -10.42 -6.96
CA ASP A 164 4.60 -8.99 -6.86
C ASP A 164 5.84 -8.16 -6.50
N HIS A 165 6.94 -8.81 -6.16
CA HIS A 165 8.19 -8.17 -5.69
C HIS A 165 8.67 -7.08 -6.63
N GLN A 166 8.70 -7.36 -7.93
CA GLN A 166 9.16 -6.40 -8.92
C GLN A 166 8.29 -5.13 -8.94
N GLN A 167 6.96 -5.27 -8.95
CA GLN A 167 6.04 -4.12 -8.96
C GLN A 167 6.15 -3.30 -7.67
N ILE A 168 6.29 -3.96 -6.51
CA ILE A 168 6.46 -3.27 -5.22
C ILE A 168 7.76 -2.45 -5.25
N ILE A 169 8.85 -3.04 -5.74
CA ILE A 169 10.14 -2.34 -5.86
C ILE A 169 10.00 -1.14 -6.79
N GLU A 170 9.42 -1.31 -7.99
CA GLU A 170 9.20 -0.23 -8.95
C GLU A 170 8.40 0.93 -8.36
N ILE A 171 7.32 0.64 -7.63
CA ILE A 171 6.50 1.66 -6.96
C ILE A 171 7.33 2.43 -5.92
N CYS A 172 8.10 1.71 -5.10
CA CYS A 172 8.88 2.33 -4.03
C CYS A 172 10.08 3.11 -4.54
N THR A 173 10.68 2.71 -5.68
CA THR A 173 11.85 3.38 -6.27
C THR A 173 11.48 4.51 -7.21
N SER A 174 10.27 4.50 -7.81
CA SER A 174 9.83 5.50 -8.77
C SER A 174 9.97 6.97 -8.34
N PRO A 175 9.74 7.37 -7.07
CA PRO A 175 9.88 8.76 -6.65
C PRO A 175 11.35 9.23 -6.64
N PHE A 176 12.27 8.29 -6.52
CA PHE A 176 13.71 8.56 -6.56
C PHE A 176 14.18 8.61 -8.02
N SER A 177 13.65 7.75 -8.90
CA SER A 177 14.10 7.63 -10.30
C SER A 177 13.61 8.78 -11.19
N ASP A 178 12.44 9.36 -10.91
CA ASP A 178 11.95 10.58 -11.56
C ASP A 178 11.57 11.65 -10.52
N PRO A 179 12.56 12.37 -9.95
CA PRO A 179 12.31 13.38 -8.92
C PRO A 179 11.45 14.55 -9.42
N SER A 180 11.35 14.74 -10.74
CA SER A 180 10.61 15.86 -11.33
C SER A 180 9.08 15.68 -11.25
N GLY A 181 8.61 14.43 -11.13
CA GLY A 181 7.19 14.09 -10.99
C GLY A 181 6.63 14.15 -9.57
N TYR A 182 7.51 14.21 -8.55
CA TYR A 182 7.14 14.08 -7.13
C TYR A 182 7.59 15.32 -6.35
N GLU A 183 6.68 16.29 -6.16
CA GLU A 183 6.99 17.59 -5.53
C GLU A 183 7.59 17.47 -4.11
N GLU A 184 7.33 16.36 -3.40
CA GLU A 184 7.73 16.11 -2.01
C GLU A 184 9.17 15.57 -1.86
N SER A 185 9.78 14.97 -2.92
CA SER A 185 11.21 14.58 -2.89
C SER A 185 12.14 15.80 -3.03
N SER A 186 11.55 16.99 -3.21
CA SER A 186 12.27 18.24 -3.34
C SER A 186 12.62 18.89 -2.01
N SER A 187 12.14 18.47 -0.84
CA SER A 187 12.37 19.19 0.43
C SER A 187 13.86 19.40 0.73
N LEU A 188 14.69 18.36 0.58
CA LEU A 188 16.14 18.51 0.68
C LEU A 188 16.72 19.31 -0.50
N ARG A 189 16.20 19.12 -1.72
CA ARG A 189 16.66 19.82 -2.95
C ARG A 189 16.26 21.30 -3.05
N THR A 190 15.25 21.72 -2.29
CA THR A 190 14.78 23.10 -2.15
C THR A 190 15.43 23.80 -0.96
N LEU A 191 15.83 23.03 0.06
CA LEU A 191 16.66 23.52 1.17
C LEU A 191 18.14 23.66 0.78
N LEU A 192 18.64 22.79 -0.10
CA LEU A 192 19.97 22.92 -0.69
C LEU A 192 19.93 24.03 -1.75
N ASP A 193 20.73 25.09 -1.57
CA ASP A 193 20.83 26.15 -2.58
C ASP A 193 21.39 25.51 -3.88
N LYS A 194 20.98 25.98 -5.05
CA LYS A 194 21.57 25.52 -6.33
C LYS A 194 23.08 25.79 -6.40
N LYS A 195 23.58 26.68 -5.54
CA LYS A 195 25.01 26.94 -5.32
C LYS A 195 25.70 25.93 -4.42
N ASP A 196 24.96 25.11 -3.67
CA ASP A 196 25.52 24.04 -2.85
C ASP A 196 25.80 22.76 -3.65
N ALA A 197 25.33 22.70 -4.90
CA ALA A 197 25.82 21.72 -5.89
C ALA A 197 27.34 21.86 -6.16
N CYS A 198 27.98 22.94 -5.67
CA CYS A 198 29.41 23.19 -5.75
C CYS A 198 30.23 22.59 -4.59
N LEU A 199 29.60 21.95 -3.59
CA LEU A 199 30.31 21.43 -2.40
C LEU A 199 31.18 20.18 -2.69
N GLY A 200 31.38 19.86 -3.97
CA GLY A 200 32.49 19.04 -4.43
C GLY A 200 32.30 17.55 -4.17
N PRO A 201 33.28 16.71 -4.55
CA PRO A 201 33.26 15.29 -4.22
C PRO A 201 33.38 15.14 -2.69
N TRP A 202 32.33 14.64 -2.06
CA TRP A 202 32.22 14.48 -0.60
C TRP A 202 33.31 13.53 -0.08
N VAL A 203 34.23 14.05 0.73
CA VAL A 203 35.39 13.29 1.23
C VAL A 203 35.03 12.56 2.52
N PRO A 204 35.19 11.21 2.60
CA PRO A 204 34.87 10.44 3.80
C PRO A 204 35.58 10.96 5.07
N GLY A 205 34.84 11.03 6.19
CA GLY A 205 35.40 11.29 7.52
C GLY A 205 35.69 12.76 7.85
N SER A 206 35.19 13.69 7.04
CA SER A 206 35.26 15.13 7.29
C SER A 206 34.18 15.58 8.29
N ASP A 207 32.93 15.21 8.03
CA ASP A 207 31.76 15.46 8.89
C ASP A 207 30.73 14.33 8.74
N TRP A 208 29.97 14.07 9.80
CA TRP A 208 28.99 12.98 9.84
C TRP A 208 27.77 13.25 8.94
N TYR A 209 27.37 14.51 8.79
CA TYR A 209 26.30 14.88 7.86
C TYR A 209 26.75 14.78 6.39
N GLU A 210 28.01 15.10 6.09
CA GLU A 210 28.59 14.88 4.75
C GLU A 210 28.68 13.38 4.43
N ASP A 211 29.01 12.55 5.42
CA ASP A 211 28.99 11.10 5.28
C ASP A 211 27.58 10.53 5.09
N GLU A 212 26.57 11.13 5.72
CA GLU A 212 25.15 10.78 5.53
C GLU A 212 24.65 11.20 4.13
N LEU A 213 25.00 12.40 3.65
CA LEU A 213 24.68 12.85 2.29
C LEU A 213 25.39 12.00 1.22
N ARG A 214 26.64 11.60 1.45
CA ARG A 214 27.39 10.67 0.59
C ARG A 214 26.77 9.28 0.56
N SER A 215 26.17 8.82 1.66
CA SER A 215 25.40 7.56 1.70
C SER A 215 24.13 7.64 0.85
N PHE A 216 23.56 8.84 0.74
CA PHE A 216 22.37 9.13 -0.07
C PHE A 216 22.68 9.27 -1.57
N ASP A 217 23.85 9.84 -1.91
CA ASP A 217 24.34 10.03 -3.28
C ASP A 217 24.89 8.72 -3.89
N GLY A 218 25.15 7.70 -3.06
CA GLY A 218 25.50 6.38 -3.56
C GLY A 218 26.90 6.31 -4.17
N GLY A 219 27.94 6.71 -3.46
CA GLY A 219 29.31 6.47 -3.92
C GLY A 219 29.69 4.97 -3.83
N LYS A 220 30.62 4.52 -4.68
CA LYS A 220 31.25 3.17 -4.60
C LYS A 220 31.87 2.83 -3.24
N ASP A 221 32.20 3.86 -2.44
CA ASP A 221 32.79 3.76 -1.11
C ASP A 221 31.82 4.18 0.02
N GLY A 222 30.51 4.22 -0.26
CA GLY A 222 29.46 4.51 0.72
C GLY A 222 29.14 3.29 1.60
N LEU A 223 28.72 3.53 2.84
CA LEU A 223 28.27 2.47 3.75
C LEU A 223 26.96 1.80 3.28
N MET A 224 26.19 2.48 2.43
CA MET A 224 25.02 1.95 1.74
C MET A 224 25.25 1.99 0.22
N PRO A 225 24.77 1.00 -0.54
CA PRO A 225 24.99 0.92 -1.98
C PRO A 225 24.30 2.06 -2.74
N CYS A 226 24.94 2.50 -3.82
CA CYS A 226 24.35 3.42 -4.78
C CYS A 226 23.10 2.82 -5.39
N VAL A 227 21.98 3.54 -5.29
CA VAL A 227 20.71 3.13 -5.94
C VAL A 227 20.80 3.31 -7.47
N TRP A 228 21.86 3.95 -7.98
CA TRP A 228 22.03 4.34 -9.39
C TRP A 228 23.13 3.60 -10.15
N ASP A 229 23.91 2.71 -9.52
CA ASP A 229 24.93 1.89 -10.20
C ASP A 229 24.36 0.53 -10.62
N ASP A 230 24.70 0.07 -11.84
CA ASP A 230 24.26 -1.22 -12.42
C ASP A 230 24.89 -2.45 -11.74
N ASP A 231 25.92 -2.24 -10.90
CA ASP A 231 26.57 -3.30 -10.13
C ASP A 231 25.70 -3.72 -8.94
N ILE A 232 24.90 -4.77 -9.14
CA ILE A 232 24.01 -5.37 -8.14
C ILE A 232 24.80 -5.69 -6.87
N CYS A 233 24.47 -4.98 -5.78
CA CYS A 233 25.03 -5.27 -4.47
C CYS A 233 24.56 -6.66 -3.98
N ILE A 234 25.52 -7.49 -3.57
CA ILE A 234 25.27 -8.80 -2.93
C ILE A 234 24.92 -8.55 -1.45
N PHE A 235 23.73 -8.02 -1.17
CA PHE A 235 23.16 -7.98 0.19
C PHE A 235 22.02 -9.03 0.31
N PRO A 236 21.65 -9.48 1.52
CA PRO A 236 20.84 -10.66 1.70
C PRO A 236 19.33 -10.43 1.43
N ARG A 237 18.69 -11.46 0.85
CA ARG A 237 17.33 -11.59 0.26
C ARG A 237 16.09 -11.10 1.05
N ASN A 238 16.20 -10.25 2.06
CA ASN A 238 15.05 -9.76 2.87
C ASN A 238 14.68 -8.28 2.59
N TYR A 239 14.73 -7.85 1.32
CA TYR A 239 14.71 -6.43 0.95
C TYR A 239 13.35 -5.74 0.95
N ILE A 240 12.28 -6.47 0.69
CA ILE A 240 11.00 -5.81 0.38
C ILE A 240 10.32 -5.26 1.62
N ALA A 241 10.47 -5.96 2.75
CA ALA A 241 10.00 -5.45 4.03
C ALA A 241 10.67 -4.11 4.38
N PHE A 242 11.99 -4.00 4.16
CA PHE A 242 12.75 -2.77 4.46
C PHE A 242 12.42 -1.61 3.51
N ILE A 243 12.31 -1.88 2.20
CA ILE A 243 11.95 -0.86 1.21
C ILE A 243 10.53 -0.32 1.46
N VAL A 244 9.59 -1.21 1.80
CA VAL A 244 8.22 -0.82 2.16
C VAL A 244 8.20 0.01 3.45
N GLU A 245 8.96 -0.39 4.47
CA GLU A 245 9.06 0.33 5.75
C GLU A 245 9.63 1.74 5.56
N LEU A 246 10.66 1.89 4.71
CA LEU A 246 11.23 3.18 4.36
C LEU A 246 10.23 4.07 3.62
N TYR A 247 9.51 3.52 2.64
CA TYR A 247 8.49 4.27 1.89
C TYR A 247 7.36 4.78 2.80
N VAL A 248 6.84 3.93 3.69
CA VAL A 248 5.79 4.31 4.66
C VAL A 248 6.27 5.42 5.58
N THR A 249 7.49 5.29 6.13
CA THR A 249 8.08 6.28 7.04
C THR A 249 8.26 7.65 6.38
N ILE A 250 8.68 7.68 5.11
CA ILE A 250 8.87 8.92 4.35
C ILE A 250 7.53 9.60 4.00
N ARG A 251 6.45 8.82 3.80
CA ARG A 251 5.13 9.34 3.44
C ARG A 251 4.33 9.85 4.64
N GLU A 252 4.60 9.37 5.84
CA GLU A 252 3.91 9.76 7.08
C GLU A 252 4.59 10.91 7.85
N ALA A 253 5.79 11.34 7.42
CA ALA A 253 6.55 12.47 7.98
C ALA A 253 6.28 13.78 7.24
#